data_AF-A0A1J3K6E0-F1
#
_entry.id   AF-A0A1J3K6E0-F1
#
_cell.length_a   1.000
_cell.length_b   1.000
_cell.length_c   1.000
_cell.angle_alpha   90.00
_cell.angle_beta   90.00
_cell.angle_gamma   90.00
#
_symmetry.space_group_name_H-M   'P 1'
#
loop_
_entity.id
_entity.type
_entity.pdbx_description
1 polymer ?
#
loop_
_entity_poly.entity_id
_entity_poly.type
_entity_poly.pdbx_seq_one_letter_code
_entity_poly.pdbx_strand_id
1 'polypeptide(L)'
;DKLMQVLSICPLHLKKEIIGSLPEIIGDHNCRAVIDSLEKMLQEDSAVVVPVLDSFSNLNLDDQLQEQAITVAISCIRTIDAEHMPYLLRFLLLAATPANVRRIISQIREQLKFTGMSQPCASQNKLKGKVTAYNTEGSILHALRSSLRFKNILCQEIIKELNSLEKPRDFKVIDVWH
;
A
#
# COMPACT_ATOMS: atom_id res chain seq x y z
N ASP A 1 -6.09 -22.67 -12.44
CA ASP A 1 -6.45 -22.21 -13.80
C ASP A 1 -7.92 -21.85 -14.02
N LYS A 2 -8.89 -22.77 -13.82
CA LYS A 2 -10.32 -22.45 -14.06
C LYS A 2 -10.85 -21.27 -13.22
N LEU A 3 -10.44 -21.16 -11.96
CA LEU A 3 -10.84 -20.05 -11.09
C LEU A 3 -10.36 -18.69 -11.61
N MET A 4 -9.11 -18.61 -12.10
CA MET A 4 -8.55 -17.36 -12.64
C MET A 4 -9.23 -16.95 -13.96
N GLN A 5 -9.62 -17.91 -14.79
CA GLN A 5 -10.42 -17.63 -16.00
C GLN A 5 -11.81 -17.08 -15.65
N VAL A 6 -12.46 -17.65 -14.64
CA VAL A 6 -13.77 -17.17 -14.15
C VAL A 6 -13.65 -15.75 -13.60
N LEU A 7 -12.60 -15.46 -12.82
CA LEU A 7 -12.36 -14.11 -12.30
C LEU A 7 -12.19 -13.06 -13.42
N SER A 8 -11.64 -13.42 -14.58
CA SER A 8 -11.48 -12.50 -15.72
C SER A 8 -12.81 -12.09 -16.36
N ILE A 9 -13.85 -12.93 -16.27
CA ILE A 9 -15.18 -12.69 -16.88
C ILE A 9 -16.27 -12.30 -15.87
N CYS A 10 -15.98 -12.38 -14.57
CA CYS A 10 -16.95 -12.07 -13.53
C CYS A 10 -17.20 -10.55 -13.35
N PRO A 11 -18.42 -10.16 -12.97
CA PRO A 11 -18.71 -8.77 -12.60
C PRO A 11 -17.90 -8.35 -11.37
N LEU A 12 -17.57 -7.06 -11.29
CA LEU A 12 -16.65 -6.50 -10.30
C LEU A 12 -16.98 -6.91 -8.85
N HIS A 13 -18.26 -6.87 -8.46
CA HIS A 13 -18.68 -7.26 -7.11
C HIS A 13 -18.29 -8.71 -6.80
N LEU A 14 -18.61 -9.64 -7.69
CA LEU A 14 -18.29 -11.06 -7.50
C LEU A 14 -16.78 -11.31 -7.57
N LYS A 15 -16.06 -10.53 -8.39
CA LYS A 15 -14.60 -10.56 -8.47
C LYS A 15 -13.97 -10.24 -7.11
N LYS A 16 -14.45 -9.19 -6.42
CA LYS A 16 -13.95 -8.81 -5.08
C LYS A 16 -14.21 -9.89 -4.03
N GLU A 17 -15.41 -10.47 -4.02
CA GLU A 17 -15.77 -11.55 -3.10
C GLU A 17 -14.89 -12.79 -3.30
N ILE A 18 -14.72 -13.24 -4.55
CA ILE A 18 -13.88 -14.40 -4.85
C ILE A 18 -12.43 -14.12 -4.45
N ILE A 19 -11.90 -12.92 -4.75
CA ILE A 19 -10.54 -12.53 -4.36
C ILE A 19 -10.38 -12.62 -2.84
N GLY A 20 -11.32 -12.07 -2.07
CA GLY A 20 -11.29 -12.10 -0.61
C GLY A 20 -11.31 -13.52 -0.02
N SER A 21 -11.99 -14.46 -0.69
CA SER A 21 -12.00 -15.88 -0.30
C SER A 21 -10.85 -16.70 -0.87
N LEU A 22 -9.96 -16.14 -1.71
CA LEU A 22 -8.80 -16.87 -2.25
C LEU A 22 -7.93 -17.52 -1.17
N PRO A 23 -7.60 -16.86 -0.04
CA PRO A 23 -6.83 -17.49 1.02
C PRO A 23 -7.48 -18.76 1.57
N GLU A 24 -8.80 -18.79 1.66
CA GLU A 24 -9.57 -19.95 2.15
C GLU A 24 -9.68 -21.06 1.10
N ILE A 25 -9.83 -20.70 -0.18
CA ILE A 25 -9.97 -21.63 -1.30
C ILE A 25 -8.63 -22.34 -1.60
N ILE A 26 -7.53 -21.59 -1.56
CA ILE A 26 -6.19 -22.08 -1.87
C ILE A 26 -5.55 -22.73 -0.63
N GLY A 27 -5.90 -22.27 0.58
CA GLY A 27 -5.32 -22.76 1.82
C GLY A 27 -3.80 -22.55 1.86
N ASP A 28 -3.06 -23.57 2.29
CA ASP A 28 -1.58 -23.57 2.40
C ASP A 28 -0.86 -23.87 1.07
N HIS A 29 -1.59 -23.94 -0.04
CA HIS A 29 -0.97 -24.22 -1.32
C HIS A 29 -0.28 -22.96 -1.87
N ASN A 30 1.05 -22.88 -1.75
CA ASN A 30 1.89 -21.83 -2.33
C ASN A 30 1.70 -21.73 -3.86
N CYS A 31 0.79 -20.87 -4.30
CA CYS A 31 0.41 -20.75 -5.70
C CYS A 31 1.00 -19.49 -6.33
N ARG A 32 2.18 -19.60 -6.95
CA ARG A 32 2.76 -18.55 -7.79
C ARG A 32 1.76 -18.02 -8.83
N ALA A 33 1.02 -18.92 -9.47
CA ALA A 33 0.01 -18.58 -10.48
C ALA A 33 -1.09 -17.64 -9.94
N VAL A 34 -1.36 -17.69 -8.62
CA VAL A 34 -2.33 -16.81 -7.98
C VAL A 34 -1.73 -15.42 -7.80
N ILE A 35 -0.48 -15.32 -7.34
CA ILE A 35 0.23 -14.04 -7.26
C ILE A 35 0.32 -13.37 -8.64
N ASP A 36 0.74 -14.11 -9.67
CA ASP A 36 0.86 -13.58 -11.03
C ASP A 36 -0.49 -13.08 -11.59
N SER A 37 -1.56 -13.80 -11.26
CA SER A 37 -2.91 -13.42 -11.70
C SER A 37 -3.47 -12.23 -10.90
N LEU A 38 -3.21 -12.15 -9.60
CA LEU A 38 -3.58 -11.00 -8.76
C LEU A 38 -2.79 -9.74 -9.15
N GLU A 39 -1.51 -9.89 -9.48
CA GLU A 39 -0.68 -8.83 -10.05
C GLU A 39 -1.29 -8.30 -11.35
N LYS A 40 -1.65 -9.19 -12.27
CA LYS A 40 -2.30 -8.80 -13.53
C LYS A 40 -3.61 -8.03 -13.27
N MET A 41 -4.40 -8.46 -12.30
CA MET A 41 -5.65 -7.79 -11.92
C MET A 41 -5.42 -6.39 -11.33
N LEU A 42 -4.39 -6.21 -10.51
CA LEU A 42 -3.99 -4.90 -9.97
C LEU A 42 -3.63 -3.90 -11.08
N GLN A 43 -3.06 -4.38 -12.19
CA GLN A 43 -2.74 -3.54 -13.34
C GLN A 43 -3.96 -3.21 -14.21
N GLU A 44 -4.97 -4.08 -14.24
CA GLU A 44 -6.17 -3.91 -15.06
C GLU A 44 -7.24 -3.04 -14.39
N ASP A 45 -7.41 -3.14 -13.07
CA ASP A 45 -8.53 -2.53 -12.35
C ASP A 45 -8.12 -2.05 -10.94
N SER A 46 -8.18 -0.73 -10.70
CA SER A 46 -7.85 -0.17 -9.39
C SER A 46 -8.89 -0.51 -8.31
N ALA A 47 -10.12 -0.86 -8.70
CA ALA A 47 -11.19 -1.16 -7.76
C ALA A 47 -11.00 -2.49 -7.02
N VAL A 48 -10.12 -3.38 -7.52
CA VAL A 48 -9.77 -4.64 -6.85
C VAL A 48 -8.53 -4.54 -5.98
N VAL A 49 -7.90 -3.36 -5.88
CA VAL A 49 -6.66 -3.21 -5.13
C VAL A 49 -6.80 -3.59 -3.66
N VAL A 50 -7.84 -3.09 -2.98
CA VAL A 50 -8.09 -3.42 -1.57
C VAL A 50 -8.25 -4.93 -1.34
N PRO A 51 -9.17 -5.64 -2.02
CA PRO A 51 -9.33 -7.08 -1.79
C PRO A 51 -8.08 -7.87 -2.18
N VAL A 52 -7.32 -7.46 -3.21
CA VAL A 52 -6.06 -8.14 -3.56
C VAL A 52 -5.02 -8.01 -2.44
N LEU A 53 -4.84 -6.81 -1.86
CA LEU A 53 -3.90 -6.57 -0.77
C LEU A 53 -4.30 -7.33 0.51
N ASP A 54 -5.60 -7.38 0.81
CA ASP A 54 -6.11 -8.18 1.92
C ASP A 54 -5.83 -9.67 1.69
N SER A 55 -6.03 -10.16 0.45
CA SER A 55 -5.70 -11.55 0.12
C SER A 55 -4.19 -11.81 0.23
N PHE A 56 -3.31 -10.93 -0.24
CA PHE A 56 -1.86 -11.08 -0.03
C PHE A 56 -1.49 -11.11 1.46
N SER A 57 -2.21 -10.39 2.32
CA SER A 57 -1.96 -10.39 3.76
C SER A 57 -2.39 -11.69 4.45
N ASN A 58 -3.43 -12.33 3.92
CA ASN A 58 -4.07 -13.52 4.51
C ASN A 58 -3.59 -14.83 3.87
N LEU A 59 -2.96 -14.78 2.69
CA LEU A 59 -2.34 -15.94 2.06
C LEU A 59 -1.10 -16.37 2.87
N ASN A 60 -1.00 -17.67 3.13
CA ASN A 60 0.18 -18.25 3.76
C ASN A 60 1.30 -18.42 2.72
N LEU A 61 1.98 -17.33 2.37
CA LEU A 61 3.02 -17.30 1.35
C LEU A 61 4.40 -17.69 1.93
N ASP A 62 5.20 -18.44 1.16
CA ASP A 62 6.63 -18.55 1.46
C ASP A 62 7.37 -17.22 1.25
N ASP A 63 8.59 -17.14 1.77
CA ASP A 63 9.43 -15.94 1.69
C ASP A 63 9.61 -15.42 0.25
N GLN A 64 9.69 -16.33 -0.74
CA GLN A 64 9.89 -15.96 -2.13
C GLN A 64 8.62 -15.35 -2.75
N LEU A 65 7.46 -15.95 -2.50
CA LEU A 65 6.17 -15.44 -2.96
C LEU A 65 5.77 -14.17 -2.21
N GLN A 66 6.11 -14.06 -0.93
CA GLN A 66 5.89 -12.85 -0.15
C GLN A 66 6.72 -11.68 -0.71
N GLU A 67 8.00 -11.89 -1.04
CA GLU A 67 8.84 -10.85 -1.65
C GLU A 67 8.31 -10.44 -3.04
N GLN A 68 7.75 -11.38 -3.81
CA GLN A 68 7.06 -11.08 -5.06
C GLN A 68 5.82 -10.18 -4.80
N ALA A 69 4.95 -10.55 -3.85
CA ALA A 69 3.77 -9.75 -3.50
C ALA A 69 4.16 -8.34 -3.01
N ILE A 70 5.23 -8.21 -2.22
CA ILE A 70 5.78 -6.91 -1.79
C ILE A 70 6.27 -6.11 -3.00
N THR A 71 6.97 -6.73 -3.94
CA THR A 71 7.45 -6.06 -5.16
C THR A 71 6.29 -5.54 -6.00
N VAL A 72 5.22 -6.32 -6.15
CA VAL A 72 3.99 -5.92 -6.85
C VAL A 72 3.30 -4.77 -6.12
N ALA A 73 3.18 -4.82 -4.79
CA ALA A 73 2.60 -3.73 -4.02
C ALA A 73 3.44 -2.44 -4.12
N ILE A 74 4.78 -2.54 -4.13
CA ILE A 74 5.66 -1.39 -4.35
C ILE A 74 5.42 -0.76 -5.72
N SER A 75 5.26 -1.55 -6.79
CA SER A 75 5.01 -1.00 -8.13
C SER A 75 3.67 -0.27 -8.24
N CYS A 76 2.70 -0.64 -7.39
CA CYS A 76 1.40 0.00 -7.32
C CYS A 76 1.42 1.37 -6.62
N ILE A 77 2.47 1.74 -5.88
CA ILE A 77 2.52 3.00 -5.11
C ILE A 77 2.27 4.22 -6.02
N ARG A 78 2.74 4.18 -7.26
CA ARG A 78 2.60 5.29 -8.21
C ARG A 78 1.28 5.30 -8.98
N THR A 79 0.64 4.15 -9.14
CA THR A 79 -0.55 3.97 -9.99
C THR A 79 -1.85 3.89 -9.21
N ILE A 80 -1.78 3.61 -7.91
CA ILE A 80 -2.95 3.47 -7.04
C ILE A 80 -3.67 4.81 -6.82
N ASP A 81 -5.00 4.74 -6.78
CA ASP A 81 -5.83 5.88 -6.39
C ASP A 81 -5.59 6.27 -4.93
N ALA A 82 -5.63 7.57 -4.66
CA ALA A 82 -5.33 8.12 -3.34
C ALA A 82 -6.25 7.54 -2.23
N GLU A 83 -7.49 7.15 -2.58
CA GLU A 83 -8.44 6.50 -1.67
C GLU A 83 -7.98 5.11 -1.18
N HIS A 84 -7.23 4.38 -2.00
CA HIS A 84 -6.77 3.03 -1.69
C HIS A 84 -5.33 3.00 -1.14
N MET A 85 -4.62 4.12 -1.24
CA MET A 85 -3.24 4.26 -0.77
C MET A 85 -3.00 3.90 0.70
N PRO A 86 -3.87 4.25 1.68
CA PRO A 86 -3.69 3.84 3.07
C PRO A 86 -3.63 2.32 3.25
N TYR A 87 -4.39 1.57 2.45
CA TYR A 87 -4.44 0.10 2.51
C TYR A 87 -3.16 -0.50 1.96
N LEU A 88 -2.65 0.04 0.84
CA LEU A 88 -1.36 -0.36 0.27
C LEU A 88 -0.21 -0.14 1.23
N LEU A 89 -0.13 1.04 1.84
CA LEU A 89 0.92 1.36 2.80
C LEU A 89 0.81 0.47 4.04
N ARG A 90 -0.40 0.21 4.52
CA ARG A 90 -0.62 -0.73 5.64
C ARG A 90 -0.10 -2.13 5.29
N PHE A 91 -0.42 -2.66 4.11
CA PHE A 91 0.10 -3.95 3.66
C PHE A 91 1.63 -3.97 3.65
N LEU A 92 2.26 -3.00 2.98
CA LEU A 92 3.73 -2.93 2.86
C LEU A 92 4.44 -2.88 4.22
N LEU A 93 3.91 -2.07 5.16
CA LEU A 93 4.50 -1.94 6.50
C LEU A 93 4.27 -3.19 7.36
N LEU A 94 3.12 -3.85 7.22
CA LEU A 94 2.85 -5.13 7.88
C LEU A 94 3.66 -6.29 7.29
N ALA A 95 3.95 -6.26 5.99
CA ALA A 95 4.80 -7.25 5.33
C ALA A 95 6.31 -7.01 5.53
N ALA A 96 6.70 -5.86 6.09
CA ALA A 96 8.10 -5.52 6.30
C ALA A 96 8.80 -6.47 7.28
N THR A 97 9.91 -7.06 6.84
CA THR A 97 10.85 -7.89 7.60
C THR A 97 12.19 -7.16 7.74
N PRO A 98 13.09 -7.57 8.63
CA PRO A 98 14.42 -6.95 8.75
C PRO A 98 15.24 -6.95 7.45
N ALA A 99 14.96 -7.86 6.52
CA ALA A 99 15.67 -7.97 5.24
C ALA A 99 15.19 -6.94 4.20
N ASN A 100 13.89 -6.62 4.19
CA ASN A 100 13.28 -5.78 3.14
C ASN A 100 12.76 -4.42 3.61
N VAL A 101 12.69 -4.19 4.93
CA VAL A 101 12.17 -2.94 5.52
C VAL A 101 12.82 -1.69 4.92
N ARG A 102 14.15 -1.70 4.74
CA ARG A 102 14.87 -0.56 4.13
C ARG A 102 14.36 -0.27 2.73
N ARG A 103 14.26 -1.31 1.89
CA ARG A 103 13.76 -1.18 0.51
C ARG A 103 12.32 -0.64 0.51
N ILE A 104 11.46 -1.17 1.37
CA ILE A 104 10.05 -0.73 1.45
C ILE A 104 9.98 0.75 1.82
N ILE A 105 10.67 1.17 2.89
CA ILE A 105 10.69 2.57 3.34
C ILE A 105 11.24 3.49 2.25
N SER A 106 12.35 3.12 1.62
CA SER A 106 12.97 3.92 0.56
C SER A 106 12.05 4.07 -0.64
N GLN A 107 11.40 2.99 -1.08
CA GLN A 107 10.46 3.02 -2.21
C GLN A 107 9.19 3.81 -1.90
N ILE A 108 8.63 3.69 -0.69
CA ILE A 108 7.54 4.56 -0.23
C ILE A 108 8.02 6.01 -0.28
N ARG A 109 9.20 6.31 0.25
CA ARG A 109 9.74 7.67 0.28
C ARG A 109 9.95 8.27 -1.11
N GLU A 110 10.43 7.49 -2.05
CA GLU A 110 10.71 7.91 -3.42
C GLU A 110 9.44 8.11 -4.24
N GLN A 111 8.52 7.16 -4.16
CA GLN A 111 7.34 7.10 -5.03
C GLN A 111 6.13 7.84 -4.47
N LEU A 112 5.97 7.89 -3.14
CA LEU A 112 4.87 8.61 -2.48
C LEU A 112 5.10 10.12 -2.61
N LYS A 113 4.24 10.77 -3.41
CA LYS A 113 4.20 12.22 -3.54
C LYS A 113 2.94 12.74 -2.90
N PHE A 114 3.07 13.48 -1.80
CA PHE A 114 1.98 14.32 -1.30
C PHE A 114 1.80 15.48 -2.26
N THR A 115 0.78 15.42 -3.10
CA THR A 115 0.40 16.51 -4.00
C THR A 115 -0.36 17.64 -3.29
N GLY A 116 -0.66 17.52 -1.98
CA GLY A 116 -1.51 18.45 -1.25
C GLY A 116 -0.84 19.65 -0.57
N MET A 117 0.49 19.77 -0.53
CA MET A 117 1.14 20.95 0.06
C MET A 117 1.36 22.07 -0.98
N SER A 118 0.31 22.43 -1.72
CA SER A 118 0.25 23.70 -2.45
C SER A 118 -0.45 24.75 -1.57
N GLN A 119 0.37 25.56 -0.90
CA GLN A 119 0.07 26.87 -0.30
C GLN A 119 -0.75 26.92 1.00
N PRO A 120 -0.27 27.63 2.04
CA PRO A 120 -1.13 28.13 3.09
C PRO A 120 -1.97 29.27 2.51
N CYS A 121 -3.15 28.96 1.97
CA CYS A 121 -4.13 30.00 1.66
C CYS A 121 -4.69 30.56 2.97
N ALA A 122 -4.06 31.64 3.43
CA ALA A 122 -4.65 32.57 4.37
C ALA A 122 -5.90 33.19 3.73
N SER A 123 -7.07 32.61 4.02
CA SER A 123 -8.33 33.33 3.90
C SER A 123 -9.43 32.51 4.56
N GLN A 124 -9.78 32.91 5.78
CA GLN A 124 -11.12 32.70 6.30
C GLN A 124 -12.11 33.26 5.27
N ASN A 125 -12.99 32.43 4.71
CA ASN A 125 -14.39 32.78 4.53
C ASN A 125 -15.23 31.58 4.06
N LYS A 126 -16.46 31.60 4.57
CA LYS A 126 -17.55 30.65 4.45
C LYS A 126 -17.85 30.32 2.98
N LEU A 127 -17.89 29.03 2.61
CA LEU A 127 -18.94 28.39 1.79
C LEU A 127 -18.60 26.93 1.46
N LYS A 128 -19.55 26.07 1.82
CA LYS A 128 -19.81 24.66 1.45
C LYS A 128 -19.12 24.17 0.15
N GLY A 129 -18.18 23.24 0.25
CA GLY A 129 -17.64 22.50 -0.92
C GLY A 129 -16.36 21.71 -0.67
N LYS A 130 -16.49 20.38 -0.47
CA LYS A 130 -15.47 19.30 -0.52
C LYS A 130 -14.05 19.58 0.05
N VAL A 131 -13.90 19.34 1.36
CA VAL A 131 -12.61 19.02 2.00
C VAL A 131 -12.36 17.52 1.81
N THR A 132 -11.81 17.10 0.66
CA THR A 132 -11.51 15.68 0.42
C THR A 132 -10.00 15.38 0.48
N ALA A 133 -9.15 16.33 0.08
CA ALA A 133 -7.70 16.14 0.07
C ALA A 133 -7.08 15.98 1.47
N TYR A 134 -7.50 16.81 2.44
CA TYR A 134 -6.99 16.73 3.82
C TYR A 134 -7.34 15.39 4.51
N ASN A 135 -8.53 14.85 4.21
CA ASN A 135 -8.95 13.58 4.78
C ASN A 135 -8.11 12.41 4.25
N THR A 136 -7.81 12.38 2.95
CA THR A 136 -7.04 11.30 2.35
C THR A 136 -5.57 11.32 2.79
N GLU A 137 -4.92 12.48 2.80
CA GLU A 137 -3.55 12.61 3.32
C GLU A 137 -3.48 12.29 4.82
N GLY A 138 -4.49 12.72 5.59
CA GLY A 138 -4.65 12.35 7.00
C GLY A 138 -4.81 10.84 7.19
N SER A 139 -5.59 10.15 6.36
CA SER A 139 -5.72 8.69 6.39
C SER A 139 -4.42 7.96 6.03
N ILE A 140 -3.65 8.47 5.07
CA ILE A 140 -2.33 7.96 4.70
C ILE A 140 -1.37 8.07 5.89
N LEU A 141 -1.23 9.26 6.46
CA LEU A 141 -0.38 9.50 7.63
C LEU A 141 -0.83 8.67 8.84
N HIS A 142 -2.15 8.53 9.04
CA HIS A 142 -2.71 7.70 10.10
C HIS A 142 -2.34 6.21 9.92
N ALA A 143 -2.44 5.67 8.70
CA ALA A 143 -2.11 4.28 8.40
C ALA A 143 -0.62 3.99 8.61
N LEU A 144 0.24 4.92 8.19
CA LEU A 144 1.68 4.87 8.45
C LEU A 144 1.94 4.90 9.96
N ARG A 145 1.44 5.91 10.67
CA ARG A 145 1.61 6.06 12.14
C ARG A 145 1.12 4.84 12.91
N SER A 146 -0.04 4.30 12.54
CA SER A 146 -0.59 3.09 13.15
C SER A 146 0.38 1.93 12.98
N SER A 147 0.87 1.69 11.77
CA SER A 147 1.79 0.60 11.49
C SER A 147 3.15 0.75 12.21
N LEU A 148 3.66 1.98 12.35
CA LEU A 148 4.89 2.27 13.08
C LEU A 148 4.79 1.97 14.58
N ARG A 149 3.63 2.20 15.20
CA ARG A 149 3.43 1.88 16.63
C ARG A 149 3.60 0.40 16.94
N PHE A 150 3.30 -0.48 16.00
CA PHE A 150 3.31 -1.93 16.22
C PHE A 150 4.64 -2.60 15.83
N LYS A 151 5.52 -1.93 15.08
CA LYS A 151 6.80 -2.50 14.63
C LYS A 151 7.98 -1.57 14.87
N ASN A 152 8.72 -1.81 15.95
CA ASN A 152 9.93 -1.06 16.29
C ASN A 152 11.01 -1.12 15.18
N ILE A 153 11.07 -2.21 14.41
CA ILE A 153 12.00 -2.33 13.27
C ILE A 153 11.76 -1.26 12.19
N LEU A 154 10.49 -0.86 11.97
CA LEU A 154 10.15 0.18 11.01
C LEU A 154 10.66 1.53 11.51
N CYS A 155 10.45 1.85 12.79
CA CYS A 155 10.92 3.08 13.40
C CYS A 155 12.45 3.19 13.34
N GLN A 156 13.17 2.10 13.66
CA GLN A 156 14.63 2.08 13.62
C GLN A 156 15.17 2.33 12.22
N GLU A 157 14.63 1.67 11.20
CA GLU A 157 15.10 1.88 9.82
C GLU A 157 14.67 3.22 9.25
N ILE A 158 13.49 3.75 9.60
CA ILE A 158 13.11 5.12 9.23
C ILE A 158 14.09 6.12 9.85
N ILE A 159 14.43 6.00 11.14
CA ILE A 159 15.39 6.89 11.78
C ILE A 159 16.77 6.79 11.11
N LYS A 160 17.21 5.58 10.74
CA LYS A 160 18.47 5.40 9.99
C LYS A 160 18.41 6.01 8.60
N GLU A 161 17.32 5.81 7.87
CA GLU A 161 17.10 6.43 6.56
C GLU A 161 17.13 7.96 6.68
N LEU A 162 16.45 8.54 7.67
CA LEU A 162 16.45 9.98 7.94
C LEU A 162 17.82 10.51 8.37
N ASN A 163 18.56 9.78 9.20
CA ASN A 163 19.92 10.13 9.61
C ASN A 163 20.92 10.07 8.45
N SER A 164 20.64 9.29 7.40
CA SER A 164 21.46 9.27 6.19
C SER A 164 21.22 10.49 5.28
N LEU A 165 20.20 11.30 5.55
CA LEU A 165 19.93 12.53 4.81
C LEU A 165 20.77 13.68 5.35
N GLU A 166 21.79 14.07 4.59
CA GLU A 166 22.70 15.16 5.00
C GLU A 166 22.11 16.55 4.75
N LYS A 167 21.17 16.71 3.81
CA LYS A 167 20.66 18.02 3.40
C LYS A 167 19.22 18.23 3.89
N PRO A 168 18.90 19.41 4.46
CA PRO A 168 17.53 19.76 4.87
C PRO A 168 16.49 19.68 3.74
N ARG A 169 16.94 19.76 2.48
CA ARG A 169 16.09 19.70 1.27
C ARG A 169 15.66 18.28 0.90
N ASP A 170 16.33 17.27 1.45
CA ASP A 170 16.03 15.88 1.14
C ASP A 170 14.89 15.35 2.02
N PHE A 171 14.59 16.04 3.14
CA PHE A 171 13.43 15.76 3.99
C PHE A 171 12.12 16.10 3.27
N LYS A 172 11.16 15.18 3.34
CA LYS A 172 9.84 15.26 2.70
C LYS A 172 8.75 15.35 3.77
N VAL A 173 7.54 15.76 3.38
CA VAL A 173 6.38 15.86 4.29
C VAL A 173 6.06 14.52 4.98
N ILE A 174 6.30 13.40 4.30
CA ILE A 174 6.20 12.04 4.87
C ILE A 174 7.12 11.81 6.08
N ASP A 175 8.15 12.61 6.30
CA ASP A 175 9.11 12.41 7.40
C ASP A 175 8.68 13.08 8.70
N VAL A 176 7.69 13.97 8.62
CA VAL A 176 7.18 14.71 9.78
C VAL A 176 5.97 13.97 10.33
N TRP A 177 6.25 12.98 11.18
CA TRP A 177 5.25 12.20 11.89
C TRP A 177 4.89 12.92 13.22
N HIS A 178 3.83 13.73 13.23
CA HIS A 178 3.40 14.48 14.43
C HIS A 178 2.43 13.69 15.33
#